data_AF-A0A6S7BYL1-F1
#
_entry.id   AF-A0A6S7BYL1-F1
#
_cell.length_a   1.000
_cell.length_b   1.000
_cell.length_c   1.000
_cell.angle_alpha   90.00
_cell.angle_beta   90.00
_cell.angle_gamma   90.00
#
_symmetry.space_group_name_H-M   'P 1'
#
loop_
_entity.id
_entity.type
_entity.pdbx_description
1 polymer ?
#
loop_
_entity_poly.entity_id
_entity_poly.type
_entity_poly.pdbx_seq_one_letter_code
_entity_poly.pdbx_strand_id
1 'polypeptide(L)'
;MKRFFGQAADVIEVDHPVLAEKLRRASPHWMRHTHATHALAHGAELTTVRDNLRHASISTTSIYLHSDDVTRAQQMAAAFATGKQTK
;
A
#
# COMPACT_ATOMS: atom_id res chain seq x y z
N MET A 1 -18.57 4.53 -4.55
CA MET A 1 -17.68 3.44 -4.04
C MET A 1 -18.38 2.48 -3.08
N LYS A 2 -19.02 2.93 -1.98
CA LYS A 2 -19.74 1.98 -1.09
C LYS A 2 -20.77 1.11 -1.81
N ARG A 3 -21.54 1.72 -2.73
CA ARG A 3 -22.49 1.00 -3.61
C ARG A 3 -21.80 -0.04 -4.49
N PHE A 4 -20.67 0.30 -5.10
CA PHE A 4 -19.90 -0.62 -5.95
C PHE A 4 -19.46 -1.86 -5.17
N PHE A 5 -18.89 -1.67 -3.98
CA PHE A 5 -18.46 -2.79 -3.13
C PHE A 5 -19.62 -3.65 -2.63
N GLY A 6 -20.78 -3.02 -2.32
CA GLY A 6 -21.99 -3.77 -2.00
C GLY A 6 -22.45 -4.65 -3.16
N GLN A 7 -22.54 -4.08 -4.38
CA GLN A 7 -22.92 -4.84 -5.57
C GLN A 7 -21.94 -5.96 -5.90
N ALA A 8 -20.63 -5.70 -5.78
CA ALA A 8 -19.61 -6.73 -5.99
C ALA A 8 -19.72 -7.86 -4.95
N ALA A 9 -20.01 -7.53 -3.69
CA ALA A 9 -20.27 -8.51 -2.65
C ALA A 9 -21.51 -9.36 -2.97
N ASP A 10 -22.59 -8.74 -3.44
CA ASP A 10 -23.81 -9.45 -3.82
C ASP A 10 -23.57 -10.46 -4.97
N VAL A 11 -22.72 -10.11 -5.93
CA VAL A 11 -22.38 -10.98 -7.07
C VAL A 11 -21.63 -12.24 -6.62
N ILE A 12 -20.75 -12.14 -5.61
CA ILE A 12 -19.89 -13.26 -5.19
C ILE A 12 -20.38 -14.00 -3.95
N GLU A 13 -21.47 -13.55 -3.32
CA GLU A 13 -21.95 -14.03 -2.01
C GLU A 13 -22.15 -15.55 -1.99
N VAL A 14 -22.71 -16.12 -3.05
CA VAL A 14 -23.04 -17.55 -3.15
C VAL A 14 -21.79 -18.42 -3.15
N ASP A 15 -20.77 -18.03 -3.92
CA ASP A 15 -19.54 -18.81 -4.08
C ASP A 15 -18.49 -18.49 -3.00
N HIS A 16 -18.48 -17.26 -2.49
CA HIS A 16 -17.44 -16.72 -1.62
C HIS A 16 -17.98 -15.80 -0.50
N PRO A 17 -18.78 -16.33 0.45
CA PRO A 17 -19.47 -15.52 1.47
C PRO A 17 -18.49 -14.74 2.38
N VAL A 18 -17.34 -15.33 2.72
CA VAL A 18 -16.32 -14.66 3.55
C VAL A 18 -15.70 -13.45 2.82
N LEU A 19 -15.51 -13.56 1.50
CA LEU A 19 -14.96 -12.45 0.72
C LEU A 19 -16.02 -11.37 0.49
N ALA A 20 -17.27 -11.76 0.29
CA ALA A 20 -18.40 -10.83 0.18
C ALA A 20 -18.50 -9.93 1.42
N GLU A 21 -18.41 -10.52 2.63
CA GLU A 21 -18.43 -9.74 3.86
C GLU A 21 -17.24 -8.77 3.97
N LYS A 22 -16.04 -9.18 3.52
CA LYS A 22 -14.89 -8.26 3.45
C LYS A 22 -15.15 -7.10 2.50
N LEU A 23 -15.76 -7.34 1.34
CA LEU A 23 -16.11 -6.29 0.39
C LEU A 23 -17.18 -5.35 0.95
N ARG A 24 -18.17 -5.84 1.71
CA ARG A 24 -19.18 -4.99 2.37
C ARG A 24 -18.58 -3.96 3.32
N ARG A 25 -17.45 -4.30 3.93
CA ARG A 25 -16.69 -3.43 4.84
C ARG A 25 -15.66 -2.54 4.13
N ALA A 26 -15.44 -2.73 2.83
CA ALA A 26 -14.47 -1.97 2.07
C ALA A 26 -14.85 -0.48 1.99
N SER A 27 -13.83 0.37 2.02
CA SER A 27 -13.97 1.82 2.00
C SER A 27 -13.04 2.46 0.97
N PRO A 28 -13.26 3.74 0.61
CA PRO A 28 -12.32 4.48 -0.22
C PRO A 28 -10.90 4.51 0.35
N HIS A 29 -10.75 4.51 1.68
CA HIS A 29 -9.44 4.49 2.32
C HIS A 29 -8.69 3.17 2.04
N TRP A 30 -9.41 2.05 2.00
CA TRP A 30 -8.84 0.74 1.68
C TRP A 30 -8.20 0.70 0.30
N MET A 31 -8.87 1.23 -0.73
CA MET A 31 -8.27 1.30 -2.08
C MET A 31 -7.06 2.22 -2.13
N ARG A 32 -7.07 3.35 -1.41
CA ARG A 32 -5.90 4.22 -1.32
C ARG A 32 -4.73 3.48 -0.69
N HIS A 33 -4.99 2.71 0.35
CA HIS A 33 -3.98 1.88 0.99
C HIS A 33 -3.43 0.83 0.05
N THR A 34 -4.30 0.03 -0.59
CA THR A 34 -3.88 -0.99 -1.55
C THR A 34 -3.05 -0.40 -2.69
N HIS A 35 -3.48 0.73 -3.26
CA HIS A 35 -2.72 1.39 -4.32
C HIS A 35 -1.34 1.86 -3.83
N ALA A 36 -1.30 2.55 -2.68
CA ALA A 36 -0.07 3.11 -2.14
C ALA A 36 0.96 2.02 -1.78
N THR A 37 0.55 1.01 -1.01
CA THR A 37 1.46 -0.07 -0.59
C THR A 37 1.91 -0.91 -1.77
N HIS A 38 1.03 -1.18 -2.73
CA HIS A 38 1.41 -1.90 -3.95
C HIS A 38 2.40 -1.09 -4.79
N ALA A 39 2.18 0.21 -5.00
CA ALA A 39 3.10 1.05 -5.76
C ALA A 39 4.50 1.09 -5.10
N LEU A 40 4.55 1.29 -3.78
CA LEU A 40 5.79 1.29 -3.02
C LEU A 40 6.52 -0.06 -3.07
N ALA A 41 5.79 -1.16 -2.92
CA ALA A 41 6.36 -2.52 -3.01
C ALA A 41 6.96 -2.82 -4.40
N HIS A 42 6.46 -2.16 -5.44
CA HIS A 42 6.99 -2.25 -6.81
C HIS A 42 7.99 -1.14 -7.15
N GLY A 43 8.55 -0.46 -6.16
CA GLY A 43 9.66 0.48 -6.33
C GLY A 43 9.26 1.88 -6.78
N ALA A 44 7.98 2.25 -6.70
CA ALA A 44 7.58 3.64 -6.92
C ALA A 44 8.12 4.52 -5.78
N GLU A 45 8.61 5.72 -6.14
CA GLU A 45 9.07 6.69 -5.16
C GLU A 45 7.91 7.24 -4.32
N LEU A 46 8.16 7.51 -3.02
CA LEU A 46 7.15 8.01 -2.09
C LEU A 46 6.53 9.34 -2.56
N THR A 47 7.32 10.19 -3.22
CA THR A 47 6.87 11.44 -3.83
C THR A 47 5.89 11.21 -4.98
N THR A 48 6.13 10.19 -5.80
CA THR A 48 5.23 9.79 -6.90
C THR A 48 3.90 9.29 -6.35
N VAL A 49 3.95 8.45 -5.30
CA VAL A 49 2.74 7.96 -4.63
C VAL A 49 1.95 9.10 -3.98
N ARG A 50 2.63 10.06 -3.33
CA ARG A 50 2.01 11.26 -2.77
C ARG A 50 1.25 12.04 -3.84
N ASP A 51 1.87 12.28 -4.98
CA ASP A 51 1.30 13.08 -6.07
C ASP A 51 0.11 12.37 -6.71
N ASN A 52 0.20 11.05 -6.92
CA ASN A 52 -0.92 10.23 -7.41
C ASN A 52 -2.12 10.24 -6.46
N LEU A 53 -1.87 10.25 -5.15
CA LEU A 53 -2.91 10.36 -4.12
C LEU A 53 -3.36 11.80 -3.87
N ARG A 54 -2.69 12.78 -4.47
CA ARG A 54 -2.91 14.23 -4.29
C ARG A 54 -2.80 14.67 -2.84
N HIS A 55 -1.83 14.12 -2.12
CA HIS A 55 -1.55 14.54 -0.75
C HIS A 55 -0.67 15.80 -0.74
N ALA A 56 -1.08 16.80 0.03
CA ALA A 56 -0.32 18.04 0.19
C ALA A 56 1.00 17.86 0.94
N SER A 57 1.13 16.78 1.73
CA SER A 57 2.32 16.51 2.54
C SER A 57 2.83 15.09 2.32
N ILE A 58 4.16 14.97 2.28
CA ILE A 58 4.83 13.67 2.27
C ILE A 58 4.56 12.88 3.56
N SER A 59 4.36 13.58 4.68
CA SER A 59 4.04 12.97 5.98
C SER A 59 2.70 12.23 5.96
N THR A 60 1.70 12.75 5.23
CA THR A 60 0.42 12.03 5.06
C THR A 60 0.58 10.73 4.26
N THR A 61 1.59 10.64 3.41
CA THR A 61 1.85 9.47 2.56
C THR A 61 2.79 8.48 3.22
N SER A 62 3.65 8.92 4.14
CA SER A 62 4.58 8.04 4.87
C SER A 62 3.85 6.98 5.70
N ILE A 63 2.56 7.18 6.00
CA ILE A 63 1.71 6.17 6.65
C ILE A 63 1.60 4.87 5.85
N TYR A 64 1.94 4.85 4.57
CA TYR A 64 1.93 3.64 3.74
C TYR A 64 3.29 2.94 3.69
N LEU A 65 4.32 3.47 4.35
CA LEU A 65 5.64 2.83 4.45
C LEU A 65 5.74 1.77 5.56
N HIS A 66 4.71 1.62 6.39
CA HIS A 66 4.70 0.66 7.51
C HIS A 66 4.74 -0.81 7.06
N SER A 67 4.71 -1.08 5.76
CA SER A 67 4.53 -2.43 5.23
C SER A 67 5.80 -3.27 5.19
N ASP A 68 6.99 -2.76 5.60
CA ASP A 68 8.22 -3.52 5.33
C ASP A 68 9.42 -3.11 6.21
N ASP A 69 9.28 -3.22 7.53
CA ASP A 69 10.38 -3.00 8.49
C ASP A 69 11.61 -3.89 8.19
N VAL A 70 11.36 -5.12 7.71
CA VAL A 70 12.40 -6.08 7.31
C VAL A 70 13.16 -5.60 6.08
N THR A 71 12.45 -5.15 5.04
CA THR A 71 13.06 -4.58 3.82
C THR A 71 13.85 -3.32 4.14
N ARG A 72 13.35 -2.48 5.06
CA ARG A 72 14.04 -1.26 5.50
C ARG A 72 15.37 -1.58 6.19
N ALA A 73 15.38 -2.57 7.08
CA ALA A 73 16.59 -3.03 7.75
C ALA A 73 17.61 -3.59 6.74
N GLN A 74 17.15 -4.35 5.75
CA GLN A 74 18.01 -4.90 4.69
C GLN A 74 18.59 -3.81 3.78
N GLN A 75 17.79 -2.81 3.40
CA GLN A 75 18.25 -1.67 2.58
C GLN A 75 19.32 -0.84 3.31
N MET A 76 19.13 -0.54 4.60
CA MET A 76 20.15 0.15 5.39
C MET A 76 21.43 -0.69 5.50
N ALA A 77 21.31 -1.99 5.80
CA ALA A 77 22.47 -2.88 5.85
C ALA A 77 23.26 -2.90 4.54
N ALA A 78 22.58 -2.95 3.38
CA ALA A 78 23.23 -2.91 2.07
C ALA A 78 23.89 -1.56 1.76
N ALA A 79 23.23 -0.45 2.09
CA ALA A 79 23.76 0.90 1.89
C ALA A 79 25.02 1.18 2.72
N PHE A 80 25.10 0.64 3.95
CA PHE A 80 26.28 0.80 4.80
C PHE A 80 27.36 -0.27 4.56
N ALA A 81 27.03 -1.42 3.97
CA ALA A 81 28.01 -2.44 3.60
C ALA A 81 28.90 -2.04 2.41
N THR A 82 28.38 -1.25 1.48
CA THR A 82 29.09 -0.79 0.27
C THR A 82 30.17 0.26 0.55
N GLY A 83 30.17 0.90 1.72
CA GLY A 83 31.15 1.93 2.10
C GLY A 83 32.48 1.40 2.68
N LYS A 84 32.68 0.08 2.82
CA LYS A 84 33.84 -0.49 3.52
C LYS A 84 35.02 -0.93 2.62
N GLN A 85 34.93 -0.73 1.31
CA GLN A 85 35.93 -1.21 0.33
C GLN A 85 36.55 -0.07 -0.48
N THR A 86 37.24 0.86 0.18
CA THR A 86 38.24 1.74 -0.45
C THR A 86 39.26 2.14 0.61
N LYS A 87 40.29 1.31 0.74
CA LYS A 87 41.62 1.68 1.24
C LYS A 87 42.65 0.86 0.48
#